data_AF-A0A261GU46-F1
#
_entry.id   AF-A0A261GU46-F1
#
_cell.length_a   1.000
_cell.length_b   1.000
_cell.length_c   1.000
_cell.angle_alpha   90.00
_cell.angle_beta   90.00
_cell.angle_gamma   90.00
#
_symmetry.space_group_name_H-M   'P 1'
#
loop_
_entity.id
_entity.type
_entity.pdbx_description
1 polymer ?
#
loop_
_entity_poly.entity_id
_entity_poly.type
_entity_poly.pdbx_seq_one_letter_code
_entity_poly.pdbx_strand_id
1 'polypeptide(L)'
;MSQHQLHKVVPLDHFNLILEFENGQLRKFPKERVGGTDMWFLAFPMKLRSYLQKDGGLVWESIDKTQMWGGQNVWEQKLSLSADQLFDVSEAVSLPQLESCLLTVGMENQAPTSEDEKHHVYCVSIRPFSCHKWLIFSESIGGGHGERGGSVSLSTLELSSFKTLAGALCVSGV
;
A
#
# COMPACT_ATOMS: atom_id res chain seq x y z
N MET A 1 28.17 14.61 -2.62
CA MET A 1 26.79 15.12 -2.73
C MET A 1 25.95 14.00 -3.32
N SER A 2 24.72 13.81 -2.82
CA SER A 2 23.81 12.78 -3.36
C SER A 2 23.50 13.07 -4.82
N GLN A 3 23.54 12.07 -5.69
CA GLN A 3 23.18 12.26 -7.10
C GLN A 3 21.66 12.26 -7.29
N HIS A 4 20.96 11.51 -6.44
CA HIS A 4 19.52 11.39 -6.43
C HIS A 4 18.92 12.11 -5.23
N GLN A 5 17.66 12.51 -5.37
CA GLN A 5 16.88 13.09 -4.30
C GLN A 5 15.51 12.43 -4.29
N LEU A 6 15.13 11.89 -3.13
CA LEU A 6 13.84 11.25 -2.92
C LEU A 6 12.79 12.34 -2.70
N HIS A 7 11.80 12.40 -3.58
CA HIS A 7 10.67 13.32 -3.50
C HIS A 7 9.61 12.77 -2.54
N LYS A 8 9.15 11.55 -2.81
CA LYS A 8 8.02 10.94 -2.11
C LYS A 8 8.15 9.44 -2.03
N VAL A 9 7.55 8.87 -1.00
CA VAL A 9 7.38 7.43 -0.84
C VAL A 9 5.89 7.10 -0.75
N VAL A 10 5.45 6.15 -1.56
CA VAL A 10 4.04 5.76 -1.66
C VAL A 10 3.91 4.28 -1.33
N PRO A 11 3.37 3.93 -0.14
CA PRO A 11 3.02 2.55 0.14
C PRO A 11 1.81 2.15 -0.71
N LEU A 12 1.81 0.91 -1.18
CA LEU A 12 0.71 0.29 -1.91
C LEU A 12 0.38 -1.06 -1.27
N ASP A 13 -0.79 -1.59 -1.58
CA ASP A 13 -1.26 -2.92 -1.21
C ASP A 13 -0.32 -4.01 -1.76
N HIS A 14 -0.49 -5.22 -1.23
CA HIS A 14 0.51 -6.29 -1.35
C HIS A 14 1.90 -5.89 -0.86
N PHE A 15 1.96 -4.84 -0.03
CA PHE A 15 3.15 -4.38 0.65
C PHE A 15 4.23 -3.84 -0.29
N ASN A 16 3.83 -3.30 -1.45
CA ASN A 16 4.74 -2.62 -2.34
C ASN A 16 5.06 -1.22 -1.80
N LEU A 17 6.30 -0.76 -2.04
CA LEU A 17 6.76 0.57 -1.66
C LEU A 17 7.34 1.24 -2.90
N ILE A 18 6.66 2.29 -3.38
CA ILE A 18 7.10 3.05 -4.55
C ILE A 18 7.86 4.28 -4.08
N LEU A 19 9.00 4.51 -4.71
CA LEU A 19 9.91 5.60 -4.49
C LEU A 19 9.80 6.54 -5.70
N GLU A 20 9.43 7.77 -5.45
CA GLU A 20 9.41 8.84 -6.45
C GLU A 20 10.62 9.74 -6.21
N PHE A 21 11.45 9.91 -7.24
CA PHE A 21 12.62 10.77 -7.20
C PHE A 21 12.31 12.11 -7.87
N GLU A 22 13.02 13.18 -7.48
CA GLU A 22 12.82 14.54 -8.00
C GLU A 22 12.98 14.65 -9.53
N ASN A 23 13.69 13.72 -10.15
CA ASN A 23 13.81 13.63 -11.61
C ASN A 23 12.58 12.98 -12.30
N GLY A 24 11.51 12.69 -11.55
CA GLY A 24 10.28 12.06 -12.02
C GLY A 24 10.37 10.54 -12.16
N GLN A 25 11.49 9.90 -11.82
CA GLN A 25 11.58 8.44 -11.89
C GLN A 25 10.81 7.78 -10.75
N LEU A 26 10.03 6.76 -11.12
CA LEU A 26 9.33 5.88 -10.20
C LEU A 26 10.07 4.56 -10.08
N ARG A 27 10.35 4.13 -8.85
CA ARG A 27 11.04 2.87 -8.58
C ARG A 27 10.34 2.07 -7.49
N LYS A 28 10.34 0.75 -7.59
CA LYS A 28 9.79 -0.16 -6.57
C LYS A 28 10.90 -0.69 -5.69
N PHE A 29 10.74 -0.59 -4.36
CA PHE A 29 11.63 -1.24 -3.40
C PHE A 29 11.55 -2.78 -3.52
N PRO A 30 12.68 -3.51 -3.55
CA PRO A 30 12.72 -4.91 -3.95
C PRO A 30 12.44 -5.87 -2.77
N LYS A 31 11.29 -5.74 -2.10
CA LYS A 31 10.99 -6.51 -0.86
C LYS A 31 11.16 -8.03 -1.01
N GLU A 32 10.97 -8.57 -2.21
CA GLU A 32 11.05 -10.00 -2.47
C GLU A 32 12.51 -10.52 -2.51
N ARG A 33 13.49 -9.60 -2.63
CA ARG A 33 14.92 -9.93 -2.73
C ARG A 33 15.73 -9.59 -1.49
N VAL A 34 15.16 -8.88 -0.52
CA VAL A 34 15.92 -8.49 0.69
C VAL A 34 16.09 -9.62 1.69
N GLY A 35 15.30 -10.71 1.60
CA GLY A 35 15.30 -11.79 2.60
C GLY A 35 16.65 -12.51 2.81
N GLY A 36 17.54 -12.47 1.82
CA GLY A 36 18.89 -13.05 1.90
C GLY A 36 20.01 -12.03 2.14
N THR A 37 19.69 -10.79 2.51
CA THR A 37 20.66 -9.71 2.73
C THR A 37 20.57 -9.18 4.15
N ASP A 38 21.44 -8.23 4.51
CA ASP A 38 21.37 -7.54 5.81
C ASP A 38 20.07 -6.73 5.99
N MET A 39 19.27 -6.59 4.92
CA MET A 39 17.96 -5.95 4.92
C MET A 39 16.80 -6.96 5.11
N TRP A 40 17.07 -8.21 5.50
CA TRP A 40 16.08 -9.30 5.58
C TRP A 40 14.79 -8.93 6.32
N PHE A 41 14.88 -8.12 7.36
CA PHE A 41 13.74 -7.70 8.18
C PHE A 41 12.77 -6.77 7.42
N LEU A 42 13.21 -6.18 6.31
CA LEU A 42 12.37 -5.40 5.40
C LEU A 42 11.55 -6.27 4.45
N ALA A 43 11.74 -7.60 4.46
CA ALA A 43 10.80 -8.53 3.83
C ALA A 43 9.46 -8.56 4.61
N PHE A 44 9.45 -8.15 5.87
CA PHE A 44 8.25 -8.09 6.71
C PHE A 44 7.45 -6.82 6.42
N PRO A 45 6.22 -6.94 5.92
CA PRO A 45 5.45 -5.79 5.45
C PRO A 45 5.29 -4.63 6.42
N MET A 46 4.97 -4.95 7.67
CA MET A 46 4.70 -3.94 8.68
C MET A 46 5.98 -3.21 9.09
N LYS A 47 7.12 -3.91 9.08
CA LYS A 47 8.43 -3.30 9.32
C LYS A 47 8.86 -2.47 8.12
N LEU A 48 8.67 -2.95 6.88
CA LEU A 48 8.94 -2.16 5.67
C LEU A 48 8.19 -0.83 5.67
N ARG A 49 6.92 -0.83 6.07
CA ARG A 49 6.07 0.38 6.13
C ARG A 49 6.34 1.28 7.34
N SER A 50 7.20 0.90 8.28
CA SER A 50 7.50 1.71 9.48
C SER A 50 8.64 2.72 9.28
N TYR A 51 8.98 3.04 8.04
CA TYR A 51 10.07 3.96 7.73
C TYR A 51 9.75 5.38 8.19
N LEU A 52 10.81 6.15 8.44
CA LEU A 52 10.79 7.60 8.59
C LEU A 52 11.56 8.18 7.41
N GLN A 53 10.99 9.15 6.71
CA GLN A 53 11.71 9.90 5.68
C GLN A 53 12.57 10.97 6.38
N LYS A 54 13.89 10.88 6.25
CA LYS A 54 14.85 11.76 6.92
C LYS A 54 16.05 12.01 6.03
N ASP A 55 16.52 13.26 5.98
CA ASP A 55 17.72 13.67 5.24
C ASP A 55 17.71 13.23 3.75
N GLY A 56 16.52 13.21 3.13
CA GLY A 56 16.33 12.77 1.74
C GLY A 56 16.40 11.26 1.53
N GLY A 57 16.49 10.46 2.59
CA GLY A 57 16.49 8.99 2.55
C GLY A 57 15.38 8.38 3.40
N LEU A 58 15.53 7.10 3.74
CA LEU A 58 14.63 6.35 4.60
C LEU A 58 15.37 5.71 5.77
N VAL A 59 14.78 5.81 6.95
CA VAL A 59 15.29 5.25 8.20
C VAL A 59 14.25 4.31 8.80
N TRP A 60 14.70 3.11 9.18
CA TRP A 60 13.94 2.17 9.99
C TRP A 60 14.57 2.09 11.37
N GLU A 61 13.81 2.48 12.39
CA GLU A 61 14.24 2.44 13.78
C GLU A 61 13.75 1.20 14.50
N SER A 62 14.30 0.96 15.69
CA SER A 62 13.82 -0.07 16.59
C SER A 62 12.49 0.37 17.19
N ILE A 63 11.52 -0.53 17.25
CA ILE A 63 10.21 -0.29 17.86
C ILE A 63 9.98 -1.35 18.94
N ASP A 64 9.40 -0.96 20.07
CA ASP A 64 9.03 -1.86 21.16
C ASP A 64 7.88 -2.79 20.74
N LYS A 65 8.25 -3.81 19.98
CA LYS A 65 7.39 -4.89 19.47
C LYS A 65 8.21 -6.16 19.39
N THR A 66 7.54 -7.29 19.55
CA THR A 66 8.18 -8.61 19.45
C THR A 66 7.61 -9.35 18.26
N GLN A 67 8.48 -9.63 17.29
CA GLN A 67 8.20 -10.59 16.21
C GLN A 67 9.50 -11.32 15.90
N MET A 68 9.57 -12.59 16.26
CA MET A 68 10.77 -13.40 16.09
C MET A 68 10.77 -14.10 14.73
N TRP A 69 11.92 -14.06 14.05
CA TRP A 69 12.17 -14.82 12.83
C TRP A 69 13.62 -15.29 12.81
N GLY A 70 13.85 -16.58 12.58
CA GLY A 70 15.21 -17.13 12.59
C GLY A 70 15.98 -16.87 13.90
N GLY A 71 15.27 -16.79 15.04
CA GLY A 71 15.87 -16.49 16.34
C GLY A 71 16.19 -15.00 16.59
N GLN A 72 15.86 -14.10 15.66
CA GLN A 72 16.09 -12.66 15.79
C GLN A 72 14.77 -11.88 15.84
N ASN A 73 14.73 -10.76 16.57
CA ASN A 73 13.57 -9.87 16.56
C ASN A 73 13.61 -8.96 15.33
N VAL A 74 12.57 -9.03 14.49
CA VAL A 74 12.37 -8.19 13.30
C VAL A 74 12.34 -6.70 13.66
N TRP A 75 11.72 -6.36 14.78
CA TRP A 75 11.44 -4.96 15.15
C TRP A 75 12.64 -4.24 15.77
N GLU A 76 13.61 -4.98 16.33
CA GLU A 76 14.86 -4.43 16.89
C GLU A 76 15.85 -3.96 15.81
N GLN A 77 15.74 -4.50 14.60
CA GLN A 77 16.65 -4.17 13.51
C GLN A 77 16.52 -2.70 13.09
N LYS A 78 17.65 -2.09 12.73
CA LYS A 78 17.75 -0.70 12.28
C LYS A 78 18.46 -0.62 10.94
N LEU A 79 18.05 0.33 10.10
CA LEU A 79 18.73 0.63 8.84
C LEU A 79 18.46 2.07 8.44
N SER A 80 19.45 2.69 7.81
CA SER A 80 19.30 3.97 7.13
C SER A 80 19.81 3.81 5.70
N LEU A 81 19.00 4.19 4.72
CA LEU A 81 19.36 4.21 3.31
C LEU A 81 19.24 5.63 2.77
N SER A 82 20.30 6.13 2.13
CA SER A 82 20.28 7.39 1.40
C SER A 82 19.43 7.29 0.12
N ALA A 83 19.11 8.42 -0.51
CA ALA A 83 18.46 8.44 -1.82
C ALA A 83 19.22 7.63 -2.88
N ASP A 84 20.55 7.76 -2.93
CA ASP A 84 21.39 7.00 -3.87
C ASP A 84 21.32 5.50 -3.61
N GLN A 85 21.42 5.06 -2.34
CA GLN A 85 21.30 3.64 -2.00
C GLN A 85 19.91 3.10 -2.34
N LEU A 86 18.86 3.87 -2.08
CA LEU A 86 17.48 3.52 -2.45
C LEU A 86 17.32 3.41 -3.97
N PHE A 87 17.96 4.29 -4.73
CA PHE A 87 17.96 4.25 -6.19
C PHE A 87 18.62 2.97 -6.70
N ASP A 88 19.79 2.62 -6.16
CA ASP A 88 20.59 1.47 -6.58
C ASP A 88 19.89 0.13 -6.31
N VAL A 89 19.22 0.00 -5.15
CA VAL A 89 18.56 -1.26 -4.78
C VAL A 89 17.17 -1.43 -5.40
N SER A 90 16.50 -0.33 -5.75
CA SER A 90 15.14 -0.38 -6.30
C SER A 90 15.12 -0.67 -7.79
N GLU A 91 13.94 -1.00 -8.33
CA GLU A 91 13.75 -1.23 -9.76
C GLU A 91 12.87 -0.18 -10.38
N ALA A 92 13.21 0.25 -11.60
CA ALA A 92 12.35 1.16 -12.36
C ALA A 92 10.97 0.53 -12.61
N VAL A 93 9.92 1.33 -12.42
CA VAL A 93 8.54 0.99 -12.75
C VAL A 93 7.92 2.10 -13.57
N SER A 94 7.00 1.75 -14.45
CA SER A 94 6.28 2.72 -15.27
C SER A 94 4.96 3.12 -14.65
N LEU A 95 4.48 4.32 -14.97
CA LEU A 95 3.18 4.80 -14.51
C LEU A 95 2.03 3.83 -14.88
N PRO A 96 1.93 3.29 -16.11
CA PRO A 96 0.88 2.32 -16.46
C PRO A 96 0.86 1.06 -15.59
N GLN A 97 2.01 0.62 -15.07
CA GLN A 97 2.05 -0.52 -14.14
C GLN A 97 1.47 -0.18 -12.77
N LEU A 98 1.46 1.11 -12.40
CA LEU A 98 1.03 1.60 -11.09
C LEU A 98 -0.40 2.14 -11.08
N GLU A 99 -0.99 2.49 -12.23
CA GLU A 99 -2.31 3.12 -12.33
C GLU A 99 -3.43 2.29 -11.67
N SER A 100 -3.36 0.96 -11.76
CA SER A 100 -4.35 0.06 -11.16
C SER A 100 -4.03 -0.31 -9.71
N CYS A 101 -2.84 0.02 -9.21
CA CYS A 101 -2.41 -0.36 -7.88
C CYS A 101 -3.18 0.40 -6.80
N LEU A 102 -3.51 -0.31 -5.73
CA LEU A 102 -4.33 0.21 -4.64
C LEU A 102 -3.46 0.57 -3.43
N LEU A 103 -3.93 1.54 -2.66
CA LEU A 103 -3.59 1.73 -1.26
C LEU A 103 -4.91 1.71 -0.48
N THR A 104 -5.12 0.67 0.31
CA THR A 104 -6.28 0.59 1.20
C THR A 104 -6.07 1.55 2.38
N VAL A 105 -7.01 2.48 2.53
CA VAL A 105 -6.99 3.53 3.58
C VAL A 105 -7.72 3.05 4.83
N GLY A 106 -8.82 2.33 4.65
CA GLY A 106 -9.60 1.77 5.75
C GLY A 106 -10.38 0.55 5.29
N MET A 107 -10.62 -0.35 6.23
CA MET A 107 -11.47 -1.52 6.04
C MET A 107 -12.19 -1.82 7.34
N GLU A 108 -13.42 -2.31 7.25
CA GLU A 108 -14.23 -2.67 8.40
C GLU A 108 -15.00 -3.95 8.08
N ASN A 109 -14.92 -4.94 8.98
CA ASN A 109 -15.74 -6.14 8.89
C ASN A 109 -17.05 -5.93 9.63
N GLN A 110 -18.15 -5.94 8.90
CA GLN A 110 -19.52 -5.81 9.42
C GLN A 110 -20.16 -7.16 9.74
N ALA A 111 -19.45 -8.27 9.52
CA ALA A 111 -19.95 -9.58 9.93
C ALA A 111 -20.12 -9.65 11.47
N PRO A 112 -21.13 -10.38 11.96
CA PRO A 112 -22.07 -11.20 11.19
C PRO A 112 -23.16 -10.38 10.48
N THR A 113 -23.51 -10.77 9.25
CA THR A 113 -24.69 -10.27 8.52
C THR A 113 -25.52 -11.43 7.98
N SER A 114 -26.67 -11.14 7.36
CA SER A 114 -27.45 -12.15 6.64
C SER A 114 -26.71 -12.72 5.43
N GLU A 115 -25.72 -12.01 4.90
CA GLU A 115 -24.93 -12.43 3.74
C GLU A 115 -23.81 -13.39 4.12
N ASP A 116 -23.10 -13.12 5.23
CA ASP A 116 -22.04 -13.97 5.74
C ASP A 116 -21.83 -13.76 7.26
N GLU A 117 -21.60 -14.85 7.98
CA GLU A 117 -21.42 -14.83 9.43
C GLU A 117 -20.06 -14.29 9.85
N LYS A 118 -19.05 -14.36 8.99
CA LYS A 118 -17.63 -14.15 9.36
C LYS A 118 -16.92 -13.10 8.52
N HIS A 119 -17.33 -12.90 7.27
CA HIS A 119 -16.63 -12.06 6.32
C HIS A 119 -17.62 -11.23 5.49
N HIS A 120 -17.86 -10.01 5.94
CA HIS A 120 -18.57 -8.99 5.18
C HIS A 120 -17.84 -7.66 5.36
N VAL A 121 -16.88 -7.41 4.49
CA VAL A 121 -15.90 -6.33 4.66
C VAL A 121 -16.17 -5.20 3.68
N TYR A 122 -16.27 -3.99 4.19
CA TYR A 122 -16.25 -2.77 3.41
C TYR A 122 -14.85 -2.15 3.43
N CYS A 123 -14.34 -1.75 2.28
CA CYS A 123 -13.03 -1.10 2.16
C CYS A 123 -13.15 0.25 1.44
N VAL A 124 -12.32 1.19 1.89
CA VAL A 124 -12.03 2.44 1.19
C VAL A 124 -10.57 2.40 0.78
N SER A 125 -10.33 2.49 -0.52
CA SER A 125 -8.99 2.44 -1.10
C SER A 125 -8.79 3.58 -2.10
N ILE A 126 -7.55 3.88 -2.40
CA ILE A 126 -7.18 4.86 -3.43
C ILE A 126 -6.25 4.23 -4.47
N ARG A 127 -6.23 4.77 -5.68
CA ARG A 127 -5.20 4.54 -6.71
C ARG A 127 -4.27 5.76 -6.75
N PRO A 128 -3.14 5.76 -6.02
CA PRO A 128 -2.32 6.96 -5.85
C PRO A 128 -1.71 7.47 -7.16
N PHE A 129 -1.57 6.59 -8.15
CA PHE A 129 -0.96 6.86 -9.45
C PHE A 129 -1.99 7.00 -10.57
N SER A 130 -3.28 6.98 -10.26
CA SER A 130 -4.32 7.25 -11.23
C SER A 130 -4.86 8.67 -11.07
N CYS A 131 -4.90 9.43 -12.16
CA CYS A 131 -5.60 10.71 -12.22
C CYS A 131 -7.11 10.56 -12.55
N HIS A 132 -7.56 9.35 -12.92
CA HIS A 132 -8.95 9.04 -13.23
C HIS A 132 -9.52 8.03 -12.23
N LYS A 133 -10.66 8.37 -11.63
CA LYS A 133 -11.37 7.49 -10.69
C LYS A 133 -10.47 6.92 -9.59
N TRP A 134 -9.83 7.82 -8.85
CA TRP A 134 -8.78 7.52 -7.90
C TRP A 134 -9.30 6.99 -6.55
N LEU A 135 -10.56 7.26 -6.19
CA LEU A 135 -11.18 6.79 -4.95
C LEU A 135 -12.02 5.53 -5.20
N ILE A 136 -11.89 4.52 -4.36
CA ILE A 136 -12.56 3.23 -4.55
C ILE A 136 -13.27 2.84 -3.26
N PHE A 137 -14.54 2.47 -3.41
CA PHE A 137 -15.33 1.81 -2.39
C PHE A 137 -15.55 0.36 -2.84
N SER A 138 -15.26 -0.59 -1.98
CA SER A 138 -15.48 -2.01 -2.28
C SER A 138 -16.14 -2.75 -1.13
N GLU A 139 -16.85 -3.80 -1.48
CA GLU A 139 -17.48 -4.76 -0.59
C GLU A 139 -16.97 -6.15 -0.94
N SER A 140 -16.59 -6.92 0.08
CA SER A 140 -16.11 -8.30 -0.03
C SER A 140 -16.91 -9.17 0.94
N ILE A 141 -17.58 -10.20 0.41
CA ILE A 141 -18.46 -11.11 1.14
C ILE A 141 -17.94 -12.54 1.00
N GLY A 142 -17.89 -13.29 2.10
CA GLY A 142 -17.48 -14.70 2.17
C GLY A 142 -15.97 -14.94 2.19
N GLY A 143 -15.20 -14.12 1.48
CA GLY A 143 -13.74 -14.23 1.39
C GLY A 143 -13.24 -15.47 0.64
N GLY A 144 -12.02 -15.40 0.09
CA GLY A 144 -11.37 -16.56 -0.55
C GLY A 144 -11.96 -16.96 -1.90
N HIS A 145 -12.04 -18.27 -2.18
CA HIS A 145 -12.38 -18.81 -3.53
C HIS A 145 -13.86 -18.61 -3.94
N GLY A 146 -14.73 -18.14 -3.04
CA GLY A 146 -16.16 -17.87 -3.29
C GLY A 146 -16.54 -16.41 -3.03
N GLU A 147 -15.58 -15.49 -3.16
CA GLU A 147 -15.76 -14.07 -2.87
C GLU A 147 -16.90 -13.47 -3.71
N ARG A 148 -17.89 -12.90 -3.02
CA ARG A 148 -18.99 -12.10 -3.57
C ARG A 148 -18.76 -10.63 -3.22
N GLY A 149 -19.46 -9.72 -3.89
CA GLY A 149 -19.36 -8.28 -3.65
C GLY A 149 -19.00 -7.52 -4.92
N GLY A 150 -18.43 -6.33 -4.76
CA GLY A 150 -18.14 -5.46 -5.89
C GLY A 150 -17.37 -4.21 -5.51
N SER A 151 -17.07 -3.37 -6.50
CA SER A 151 -16.42 -2.09 -6.24
C SER A 151 -16.92 -1.00 -7.18
N VAL A 152 -16.88 0.24 -6.71
CA VAL A 152 -17.08 1.43 -7.52
C VAL A 152 -15.86 2.33 -7.40
N SER A 153 -15.38 2.83 -8.54
CA SER A 153 -14.30 3.82 -8.60
C SER A 153 -14.87 5.18 -8.98
N LEU A 154 -14.52 6.20 -8.21
CA LEU A 154 -15.04 7.57 -8.33
C LEU A 154 -13.89 8.57 -8.50
N SER A 155 -14.12 9.55 -9.37
CA SER A 155 -13.34 10.80 -9.45
C SER A 155 -13.82 11.80 -8.40
N THR A 156 -13.07 12.90 -8.24
CA THR A 156 -13.45 14.00 -7.35
C THR A 156 -14.80 14.61 -7.71
N LEU A 157 -15.10 14.76 -9.02
CA LEU A 157 -16.37 15.29 -9.51
C LEU A 157 -17.53 14.35 -9.18
N GLU A 158 -17.38 13.05 -9.42
CA GLU A 158 -18.40 12.04 -9.10
C GLU A 158 -18.66 11.97 -7.59
N LEU A 159 -17.61 12.09 -6.75
CA LEU A 159 -17.74 12.13 -5.30
C LEU A 159 -18.56 13.34 -4.81
N SER A 160 -18.33 14.53 -5.40
CA SER A 160 -19.09 15.74 -5.03
C SER A 160 -20.59 15.64 -5.34
N SER A 161 -20.94 14.85 -6.37
CA SER A 161 -22.33 14.57 -6.77
C SER A 161 -22.95 13.39 -6.01
N PHE A 162 -22.18 12.72 -5.15
CA PHE A 162 -22.56 11.46 -4.51
C PHE A 162 -23.74 11.61 -3.52
N LYS A 163 -23.92 12.80 -2.92
CA LYS A 163 -25.08 13.10 -2.06
C LYS A 163 -26.43 12.91 -2.79
N THR A 164 -26.45 13.01 -4.12
CA THR A 164 -27.63 12.82 -4.95
C THR A 164 -27.81 11.36 -5.40
N LEU A 165 -26.75 10.55 -5.30
CA LEU A 165 -26.69 9.12 -5.68
C LEU A 165 -26.94 8.16 -4.51
N ALA A 166 -27.06 8.65 -3.28
CA ALA A 166 -27.32 7.82 -2.10
C ALA A 166 -28.65 7.03 -2.16
N GLY A 167 -29.56 7.36 -3.09
CA GLY A 167 -30.73 6.55 -3.41
C GLY A 167 -30.48 5.36 -4.35
N ALA A 168 -29.25 5.18 -4.86
CA ALA A 168 -28.90 4.19 -5.89
C ALA A 168 -27.84 3.17 -5.45
N LEU A 169 -27.27 3.28 -4.25
CA LEU A 169 -26.40 2.24 -3.69
C LEU A 169 -27.21 1.23 -2.86
N CYS A 170 -27.87 0.32 -3.57
CA CYS A 170 -27.66 -1.08 -3.22
C CYS A 170 -26.41 -1.51 -3.98
N VAL A 171 -25.44 -2.13 -3.31
CA VAL A 171 -24.37 -2.83 -4.01
C VAL A 171 -25.04 -3.96 -4.78
N SER A 172 -25.37 -3.71 -6.05
CA SER A 172 -25.97 -4.69 -6.94
C SER A 172 -25.10 -4.81 -8.19
N GLY A 173 -24.36 -5.91 -8.25
CA GLY A 173 -24.00 -6.63 -9.47
C GLY A 173 -23.16 -5.92 -10.52
N VAL A 174 -21.93 -6.41 -10.70
CA VAL A 174 -21.50 -6.95 -12.01
C VAL A 174 -20.92 -8.33 -11.75
#